data_AF-A0A2D4L498-F1
#
_entry.id   AF-A0A2D4L498-F1
#
_cell.length_a   1.000
_cell.length_b   1.000
_cell.length_c   1.000
_cell.angle_alpha   90.00
_cell.angle_beta   90.00
_cell.angle_gamma   90.00
#
_symmetry.space_group_name_H-M   'P 1'
#
loop_
_entity.id
_entity.type
_entity.pdbx_description
1 polymer ?
#
loop_
_entity_poly.entity_id
_entity_poly.type
_entity_poly.pdbx_seq_one_letter_code
_entity_poly.pdbx_strand_id
1 'polypeptide(L)'
;VKDSVEPALIEVSKRKLLKVQQTKNQYRKTAMQTRADSWCNKALHRQFLEKIQGKEDKEKTWLWLTNGTLKKETEGLILAAQEQAIRTNAIKARIEKSADDPKCRLCKEADETIDH
;
A
#
# COMPACT_ATOMS: atom_id res chain seq x y z
N VAL A 1 -34.23 -16.93 9.18
CA VAL A 1 -33.49 -17.05 7.90
C VAL A 1 -33.02 -15.65 7.56
N LYS A 2 -31.71 -15.42 7.37
CA LYS A 2 -31.24 -14.11 6.91
C LYS A 2 -31.77 -13.96 5.48
N ASP A 3 -32.76 -13.10 5.28
CA ASP A 3 -33.24 -12.77 3.95
C ASP A 3 -32.05 -12.24 3.17
N SER A 4 -31.58 -13.02 2.20
CA SER A 4 -30.48 -12.61 1.35
C SER A 4 -30.96 -11.38 0.60
N VAL A 5 -30.26 -10.26 0.78
CA VAL A 5 -30.56 -8.98 0.10
C VAL A 5 -30.25 -9.07 -1.40
N GLU A 6 -29.49 -10.08 -1.80
CA GLU A 6 -28.94 -10.27 -3.13
C GLU A 6 -30.00 -10.47 -4.24
N PRO A 7 -31.04 -11.31 -4.08
CA PRO A 7 -32.11 -11.45 -5.08
C PRO A 7 -32.89 -10.15 -5.29
N ALA A 8 -33.12 -9.38 -4.22
CA ALA A 8 -33.79 -8.08 -4.31
C ALA A 8 -32.94 -7.06 -5.08
N LEU A 9 -31.62 -7.04 -4.87
CA LEU A 9 -30.69 -6.16 -5.60
C LEU A 9 -30.61 -6.52 -7.10
N ILE A 10 -30.63 -7.82 -7.43
CA ILE A 10 -30.66 -8.29 -8.82
C ILE A 10 -31.95 -7.80 -9.52
N GLU A 11 -33.09 -7.91 -8.87
CA GLU A 11 -34.39 -7.49 -9.41
C GLU A 11 -34.46 -5.97 -9.62
N VAL A 12 -33.97 -5.17 -8.66
CA VAL A 12 -33.88 -3.71 -8.79
C VAL A 12 -32.96 -3.31 -9.96
N SER A 13 -31.84 -4.02 -10.14
CA SER A 13 -30.92 -3.80 -11.26
C SER A 13 -31.58 -4.08 -12.61
N LYS A 14 -32.30 -5.20 -12.75
CA LYS A 14 -33.04 -5.56 -13.97
C LYS A 14 -34.07 -4.51 -14.38
N ARG A 15 -34.76 -3.92 -13.40
CA ARG A 15 -35.77 -2.88 -13.63
C ARG A 15 -35.17 -1.54 -14.04
N LYS A 16 -33.84 -1.38 -14.04
CA LYS A 16 -33.11 -0.15 -14.42
C LYS A 16 -33.63 1.12 -13.74
N LEU A 17 -34.18 0.98 -12.52
CA LEU A 17 -34.79 2.08 -11.77
C LEU A 17 -33.74 3.09 -11.28
N LEU A 18 -32.48 2.64 -11.18
CA LEU A 18 -31.35 3.46 -10.79
C LEU A 18 -30.56 3.89 -12.03
N LYS A 19 -30.30 5.19 -12.16
CA LYS A 19 -29.34 5.70 -13.15
C LYS A 19 -27.93 5.32 -12.72
N VAL A 20 -27.23 4.57 -13.56
CA VAL A 20 -25.83 4.22 -13.35
C VAL A 20 -24.99 5.49 -13.49
N GLN A 21 -24.52 6.04 -12.37
CA GLN A 21 -23.69 7.25 -12.33
C GLN A 21 -22.29 7.02 -12.93
N GLN A 22 -21.75 5.82 -12.77
CA GLN A 22 -20.44 5.43 -13.30
C GLN A 22 -20.43 3.95 -13.68
N THR A 23 -19.72 3.62 -14.75
CA THR A 23 -19.50 2.22 -15.14
C THR A 23 -18.60 1.49 -14.14
N LYS A 24 -18.71 0.16 -14.08
CA LYS A 24 -17.83 -0.70 -13.27
C LYS A 24 -16.34 -0.42 -13.53
N ASN A 25 -15.97 -0.18 -14.79
CA ASN A 25 -14.59 0.11 -15.18
C ASN A 25 -14.13 1.48 -14.67
N GLN A 26 -14.99 2.51 -14.76
CA GLN A 26 -14.71 3.83 -14.18
C GLN A 26 -14.54 3.74 -12.66
N TYR A 27 -15.46 3.07 -11.96
CA TYR A 27 -15.32 2.85 -10.52
C TYR A 27 -14.00 2.15 -10.16
N ARG A 28 -13.65 1.07 -10.88
CA ARG A 28 -12.40 0.33 -10.64
C ARG A 28 -11.18 1.23 -10.84
N LYS A 29 -11.15 2.03 -11.91
CA LYS A 29 -10.06 2.96 -12.20
C LYS A 29 -9.92 4.01 -11.09
N THR A 30 -11.04 4.63 -10.69
CA THR A 30 -11.05 5.61 -9.60
C THR A 30 -10.60 4.99 -8.28
N ALA A 31 -11.12 3.81 -7.93
CA ALA A 31 -10.74 3.12 -6.70
C ALA A 31 -9.25 2.74 -6.66
N MET A 32 -8.68 2.32 -7.79
CA MET A 32 -7.24 2.05 -7.90
C MET A 32 -6.42 3.33 -7.73
N GLN A 33 -6.84 4.44 -8.38
CA GLN A 33 -6.16 5.72 -8.26
C GLN A 33 -6.22 6.25 -6.81
N THR A 34 -7.40 6.26 -6.18
CA THR A 34 -7.56 6.69 -4.79
C THR A 34 -6.70 5.88 -3.83
N ARG A 35 -6.58 4.55 -4.05
CA ARG A 35 -5.69 3.70 -3.25
C ARG A 35 -4.22 4.08 -3.46
N ALA A 36 -3.79 4.27 -4.70
CA ALA A 36 -2.42 4.67 -5.02
C ALA A 36 -2.08 6.03 -4.40
N ASP A 37 -2.98 7.02 -4.53
CA ASP A 37 -2.80 8.36 -3.97
C ASP A 37 -2.76 8.32 -2.44
N SER A 38 -3.71 7.60 -1.81
CA SER A 38 -3.76 7.44 -0.35
C SER A 38 -2.51 6.77 0.20
N TRP A 39 -1.99 5.77 -0.49
CA TRP A 39 -0.77 5.07 -0.10
C TRP A 39 0.47 5.96 -0.30
N CYS A 40 0.59 6.63 -1.45
CA CYS A 40 1.65 7.59 -1.74
C CYS A 40 1.71 8.77 -0.75
N ASN A 41 0.58 9.18 -0.20
CA ASN A 41 0.49 10.30 0.73
C ASN A 41 0.87 9.91 2.19
N LYS A 42 1.19 8.64 2.46
CA LYS A 42 1.67 8.23 3.79
C LYS A 42 3.13 8.64 3.96
N ALA A 43 3.46 9.17 5.14
CA ALA A 43 4.74 9.81 5.43
C ALA A 43 6.01 8.94 5.21
N LEU A 44 5.92 7.62 5.42
CA LEU A 44 7.09 6.72 5.36
C LEU A 44 7.06 5.73 4.18
N HIS A 45 5.89 5.46 3.59
CA HIS A 45 5.73 4.39 2.59
C HIS A 45 6.29 4.75 1.20
N ARG A 46 6.33 6.04 0.84
CA ARG A 46 6.73 6.46 -0.51
C ARG A 46 8.25 6.45 -0.75
N GLN A 47 9.06 6.41 0.31
CA GLN A 47 10.50 6.68 0.22
C GLN A 47 11.22 5.71 -0.73
N PHE A 48 10.87 4.43 -0.71
CA PHE A 48 11.46 3.45 -1.62
C PHE A 48 11.15 3.76 -3.09
N LEU A 49 9.89 4.08 -3.42
CA LEU A 49 9.52 4.44 -4.79
C LEU A 49 10.21 5.71 -5.28
N GLU A 50 10.26 6.75 -4.45
CA GLU A 50 10.98 7.99 -4.80
C GLU A 50 12.46 7.73 -5.07
N LYS A 51 13.08 6.79 -4.34
CA LYS A 51 14.49 6.44 -4.50
C LYS A 51 14.79 5.69 -5.79
N ILE A 52 13.89 4.80 -6.22
CA ILE A 52 14.06 4.01 -7.46
C ILE A 52 13.48 4.69 -8.70
N GLN A 53 12.63 5.72 -8.54
CA GLN A 53 12.01 6.42 -9.65
C GLN A 53 13.08 6.95 -10.62
N GLY A 54 12.94 6.59 -11.90
CA GLY A 54 13.87 6.97 -12.96
C GLY A 54 15.17 6.14 -13.03
N LYS A 55 15.43 5.26 -12.06
CA LYS A 55 16.56 4.31 -12.05
C LYS A 55 16.12 2.87 -12.28
N GLU A 56 14.83 2.60 -12.07
CA GLU A 56 14.25 1.26 -12.17
C GLU A 56 14.14 0.75 -13.61
N ASP A 57 14.46 -0.53 -13.80
CA ASP A 57 13.99 -1.30 -14.95
C ASP A 57 12.56 -1.79 -14.63
N LYS A 58 11.56 -1.20 -15.27
CA LYS A 58 10.14 -1.47 -15.00
C LYS A 58 9.75 -2.93 -15.23
N GLU A 59 10.48 -3.64 -16.09
CA GLU A 59 10.20 -5.03 -16.42
C GLU A 59 10.86 -5.99 -15.42
N LYS A 60 12.03 -5.62 -14.87
CA LYS A 60 12.82 -6.52 -14.03
C LYS A 60 12.71 -6.26 -12.53
N THR A 61 12.45 -5.03 -12.11
CA THR A 61 12.47 -4.61 -10.68
C THR A 61 11.55 -5.46 -9.80
N TRP A 62 10.44 -5.92 -10.35
CA TRP A 62 9.41 -6.68 -9.62
C TRP A 62 9.32 -8.16 -10.01
N LEU A 63 10.21 -8.64 -10.88
CA LEU A 63 10.15 -10.00 -11.43
C LEU A 63 10.26 -11.09 -10.35
N TRP A 64 10.97 -10.77 -9.25
CA TRP A 64 11.10 -11.66 -8.10
C TRP A 64 9.77 -11.92 -7.37
N LEU A 65 8.76 -11.04 -7.51
CA LEU A 65 7.41 -11.26 -6.96
C LEU A 65 6.57 -12.23 -7.80
N THR A 66 6.93 -12.44 -9.07
CA THR A 66 6.15 -13.26 -10.01
C THR A 66 6.81 -14.59 -10.34
N ASN A 67 8.14 -14.63 -10.31
CA ASN A 67 8.89 -15.82 -10.70
C ASN A 67 8.89 -16.93 -9.65
N GLY A 68 8.45 -16.64 -8.42
CA GLY A 68 8.38 -17.63 -7.32
C GLY A 68 9.74 -18.21 -6.92
N THR A 69 10.83 -17.49 -7.20
CA THR A 69 12.20 -17.90 -6.87
C THR A 69 12.51 -17.75 -5.39
N LEU A 70 11.71 -16.96 -4.66
CA LEU A 70 11.84 -16.71 -3.23
C LEU A 70 10.71 -17.40 -2.46
N LYS A 71 10.98 -17.74 -1.20
CA LYS A 71 9.93 -18.19 -0.30
C LYS A 71 9.02 -17.01 0.06
N LYS A 72 7.73 -17.29 0.29
CA LYS A 72 6.72 -16.27 0.61
C LYS A 72 7.12 -15.42 1.83
N GLU A 73 7.77 -16.02 2.82
CA GLU A 73 8.26 -15.33 4.00
C GLU A 73 9.36 -14.32 3.65
N THR A 74 10.26 -14.69 2.74
CA THR A 74 11.33 -13.81 2.24
C THR A 74 10.74 -12.66 1.42
N GLU A 75 9.77 -12.95 0.55
CA GLU A 75 9.09 -11.92 -0.23
C GLU A 75 8.38 -10.90 0.66
N GLY A 76 7.65 -11.40 1.66
CA GLY A 76 6.97 -10.57 2.64
C GLY A 76 7.93 -9.70 3.46
N LEU A 77 9.10 -10.23 3.83
CA LEU A 77 10.12 -9.47 4.55
C LEU A 77 10.72 -8.35 3.68
N ILE A 78 11.02 -8.63 2.41
CA ILE A 78 11.54 -7.62 1.47
C ILE A 78 10.50 -6.51 1.27
N LEU A 79 9.23 -6.86 1.04
CA LEU A 79 8.15 -5.88 0.94
C LEU A 79 8.00 -5.06 2.23
N ALA A 80 8.05 -5.71 3.39
CA ALA A 80 7.98 -4.99 4.67
C ALA A 80 9.14 -4.00 4.87
N ALA A 81 10.34 -4.34 4.41
CA ALA A 81 11.47 -3.44 4.43
C ALA A 81 11.28 -2.25 3.46
N GLN A 82 10.89 -2.52 2.21
CA GLN A 82 10.62 -1.51 1.17
C GLN A 82 9.52 -0.53 1.59
N GLU A 83 8.45 -1.04 2.24
CA GLU A 83 7.32 -0.27 2.72
C GLU A 83 7.54 0.44 4.06
N GLN A 84 8.73 0.32 4.66
CA GLN A 84 9.02 0.77 6.02
C GLN A 84 7.98 0.29 7.03
N ALA A 85 7.61 -0.99 6.96
CA ALA A 85 6.70 -1.64 7.90
C ALA A 85 7.44 -2.30 9.09
N ILE A 86 8.78 -2.42 9.01
CA ILE A 86 9.61 -2.95 10.10
C ILE A 86 9.79 -1.85 11.16
N ARG A 87 9.54 -2.19 12.42
CA ARG A 87 9.49 -1.24 13.54
C ARG A 87 10.85 -0.57 13.82
N THR A 88 11.02 0.66 13.34
CA THR A 88 12.15 1.57 13.66
C THR A 88 11.77 2.66 14.65
N ASN A 89 12.74 3.42 15.18
CA ASN A 89 12.43 4.59 16.01
C ASN A 89 11.62 5.66 15.25
N ALA A 90 11.84 5.86 13.95
CA ALA A 90 11.01 6.77 13.16
C ALA A 90 9.54 6.32 13.10
N ILE A 91 9.26 5.02 13.00
CA ILE A 91 7.88 4.50 13.05
C ILE A 91 7.25 4.76 14.41
N LYS A 92 7.98 4.49 15.50
CA LYS A 92 7.47 4.73 16.86
C LYS A 92 7.08 6.20 17.05
N ALA A 93 7.96 7.12 16.71
CA ALA A 93 7.71 8.55 16.87
C ALA A 93 6.64 9.08 15.90
N ARG A 94 6.70 8.74 14.60
CA ARG A 94 5.87 9.36 13.55
C ARG A 94 4.52 8.66 13.32
N ILE A 95 4.45 7.35 13.51
CA ILE A 95 3.24 6.54 13.27
C ILE A 95 2.57 6.14 14.59
N GLU A 96 3.33 5.52 15.51
CA GLU A 96 2.80 5.10 16.82
C GLU A 96 2.58 6.30 17.77
N LYS A 97 3.12 7.48 17.42
CA LYS A 97 3.05 8.73 18.20
C LYS A 97 3.56 8.56 19.64
N SER A 98 4.58 7.73 19.82
CA SER A 98 5.29 7.68 21.10
C SER A 98 6.10 8.97 21.31
N ALA A 99 6.41 9.29 22.56
CA ALA A 99 7.29 10.41 22.91
C ALA A 99 8.78 10.08 22.73
N ASP A 100 9.10 8.99 22.02
CA ASP A 100 10.47 8.53 21.83
C ASP A 100 11.21 9.40 20.78
N ASP A 101 12.52 9.50 20.95
CA ASP A 101 13.40 10.14 19.98
C ASP A 101 13.46 9.31 18.68
N PRO A 102 13.10 9.88 17.50
CA PRO A 102 13.15 9.17 16.23
C PRO A 102 14.58 8.84 15.77
N LYS A 103 15.61 9.43 16.39
CA LYS A 103 17.00 9.30 15.95
C LYS A 103 17.52 7.87 15.96
N CYS A 104 18.41 7.61 15.02
CA CYS A 104 19.14 6.37 14.83
C CYS A 104 19.89 5.97 16.11
N ARG A 105 19.71 4.71 16.54
CA ARG A 105 20.39 4.16 17.72
C ARG A 105 21.92 4.19 17.60
N LEU A 106 22.45 4.15 16.38
CA LEU A 106 23.89 4.13 16.10
C LEU A 106 24.48 5.52 15.92
N CYS A 107 23.96 6.31 14.95
CA CYS A 107 24.57 7.60 14.61
C CYS A 107 24.06 8.77 15.44
N LYS A 108 22.86 8.69 16.03
CA LYS A 108 22.21 9.76 16.82
C LYS A 108 21.95 11.09 16.08
N GLU A 109 22.16 11.13 14.77
CA GLU A 109 22.01 12.34 13.95
C GLU A 109 20.71 12.35 13.15
N ALA A 110 20.48 11.33 12.32
CA ALA A 110 19.28 11.23 11.48
C ALA A 110 18.22 10.27 12.06
N ASP A 111 16.99 10.39 11.57
CA ASP A 111 15.88 9.51 11.95
C ASP A 111 16.17 8.06 11.54
N GLU A 112 15.90 7.10 12.44
CA GLU A 112 16.05 5.68 12.19
C GLU A 112 14.97 5.19 11.24
N THR A 113 15.30 5.01 9.97
CA THR A 113 14.40 4.42 8.97
C THR A 113 14.96 3.07 8.54
N ILE A 114 14.29 2.35 7.64
CA ILE A 114 14.88 1.12 7.08
C ILE A 114 16.00 1.45 6.08
N ASP A 115 15.97 2.64 5.49
CA ASP A 115 16.99 3.08 4.54
C ASP A 115 18.26 3.64 5.22
N HIS A 116 18.12 4.15 6.45
CA HIS A 116 19.17 4.80 7.24
C HIS A 116 19.58 3.96 8.45
#